data_AF-A0A838R0N1-F1
#
_entry.id   AF-A0A838R0N1-F1
#
_cell.length_a   1.000
_cell.length_b   1.000
_cell.length_c   1.000
_cell.angle_alpha   90.00
_cell.angle_beta   90.00
_cell.angle_gamma   90.00
#
_symmetry.space_group_name_H-M   'P 1'
#
loop_
_entity.id
_entity.type
_entity.pdbx_description
1 polymer ?
#
loop_
_entity_poly.entity_id
_entity_poly.type
_entity_poly.pdbx_seq_one_letter_code
_entity_poly.pdbx_strand_id
1 'polypeptide(L)'
;MTAVRLSLRPIALAVGCLALIADVAPAQVADPVKEQLDKSPRHHEWVDVESQDGRKVKCFVVFPEVEEKATAVIVIHENKGLT
;
A
#
# COMPACT_ATOMS: atom_id res chain seq x y z
N MET A 1 -26.01 -32.83 58.25
CA MET A 1 -26.38 -32.62 56.83
C MET A 1 -25.45 -31.55 56.29
N THR A 2 -24.35 -31.97 55.67
CA THR A 2 -23.20 -31.10 55.34
C THR A 2 -23.37 -30.59 53.91
N ALA A 3 -23.59 -29.28 53.75
CA ALA A 3 -23.70 -28.65 52.44
C ALA A 3 -22.31 -28.56 51.78
N VAL A 4 -22.13 -29.28 50.67
CA VAL A 4 -20.93 -29.19 49.83
C VAL A 4 -20.92 -27.82 49.16
N ARG A 5 -20.00 -26.94 49.57
CA ARG A 5 -19.73 -25.69 48.85
C ARG A 5 -19.03 -26.05 47.53
N LEU A 6 -19.76 -26.01 46.43
CA LEU A 6 -19.19 -26.11 45.09
C LEU A 6 -18.36 -24.85 44.81
N SER A 7 -17.04 -24.92 45.02
CA SER A 7 -16.13 -23.84 44.66
C SER A 7 -16.03 -23.75 43.12
N LEU A 8 -16.69 -22.76 42.53
CA LEU A 8 -16.59 -22.35 41.12
C LEU A 8 -15.20 -21.77 40.77
N ARG A 9 -14.14 -22.51 41.06
CA ARG A 9 -12.75 -22.10 40.79
C ARG A 9 -11.96 -23.22 40.11
N PRO A 10 -12.41 -23.70 38.94
CA PRO A 10 -11.38 -24.02 37.93
C PRO A 10 -11.76 -23.65 36.48
N ILE A 11 -12.91 -23.01 36.24
CA ILE A 11 -13.36 -22.71 34.87
C ILE A 11 -12.86 -21.34 34.37
N ALA A 12 -12.62 -20.39 35.28
CA ALA A 12 -12.17 -19.04 34.91
C ALA A 12 -10.73 -18.98 34.36
N LEU A 13 -9.89 -20.00 34.62
CA LEU A 13 -8.48 -19.99 34.18
C LEU A 13 -8.29 -20.59 32.79
N ALA A 14 -9.11 -21.56 32.39
CA ALA A 14 -9.01 -22.20 31.07
C ALA A 14 -9.57 -21.33 29.93
N VAL A 15 -10.49 -20.40 30.22
CA VAL A 15 -11.07 -19.49 29.23
C VAL A 15 -10.14 -18.30 28.93
N GLY A 16 -9.25 -17.94 29.87
CA GLY A 16 -8.31 -16.82 29.69
C GLY A 16 -7.13 -17.13 28.76
N CYS A 17 -6.71 -18.40 28.65
CA CYS A 17 -5.56 -18.78 27.83
C CYS A 17 -5.87 -18.92 26.32
N LEU A 18 -7.13 -18.95 25.91
CA LEU A 18 -7.51 -19.14 24.49
C LEU A 18 -7.71 -17.83 23.73
N ALA A 19 -7.65 -16.67 24.41
CA ALA A 19 -7.93 -15.36 23.82
C ALA A 19 -6.68 -14.55 23.42
N LEU A 20 -5.51 -15.17 23.34
CA LEU A 20 -4.26 -14.54 22.90
C LEU A 20 -3.78 -15.12 21.57
N ILE A 21 -4.66 -15.13 20.57
CA ILE A 21 -4.21 -15.24 19.18
C ILE A 21 -3.97 -13.81 18.72
N ALA A 22 -2.75 -13.32 18.92
CA ALA A 22 -2.35 -12.02 18.40
C ALA A 22 -2.50 -12.04 16.87
N ASP A 23 -3.27 -11.09 16.35
CA ASP A 23 -3.44 -10.85 14.93
C ASP A 23 -2.08 -10.41 14.37
N VAL A 24 -1.33 -11.36 13.81
CA VAL A 24 -0.05 -11.06 13.16
C VAL A 24 -0.39 -10.46 11.80
N ALA A 25 -0.70 -9.16 11.79
CA ALA A 25 -0.91 -8.43 10.55
C ALA A 25 0.37 -8.57 9.69
N PRO A 26 0.25 -8.88 8.38
CA PRO A 26 1.41 -8.95 7.51
C PRO A 26 2.13 -7.60 7.55
N ALA A 27 3.44 -7.61 7.81
CA ALA A 27 4.26 -6.42 7.72
C ALA A 27 4.15 -5.88 6.28
N GLN A 28 3.47 -4.74 6.12
CA GLN A 28 3.46 -4.02 4.84
C GLN A 28 4.86 -3.47 4.63
N VAL A 29 5.65 -4.14 3.79
CA VAL A 29 6.92 -3.57 3.33
C VAL A 29 6.55 -2.34 2.51
N ALA A 30 6.83 -1.16 3.04
CA ALA A 30 6.68 0.08 2.29
C ALA A 30 7.60 0.00 1.08
N ASP A 31 7.05 0.24 -0.11
CA ASP A 31 7.88 0.44 -1.31
C ASP A 31 8.55 1.82 -1.17
N PRO A 32 9.86 1.87 -0.89
CA PRO A 32 10.54 3.14 -0.63
C PRO A 32 10.50 4.08 -1.84
N VAL A 33 10.29 3.54 -3.05
CA VAL A 33 10.19 4.33 -4.28
C VAL A 33 8.81 4.98 -4.39
N LYS A 34 7.75 4.25 -4.04
CA LYS A 34 6.38 4.76 -4.08
C LYS A 34 6.19 5.95 -3.14
N GLU A 35 6.71 5.84 -1.93
CA GLU A 35 6.64 6.94 -0.94
C GLU A 35 7.34 8.21 -1.43
N GLN A 36 8.52 8.07 -2.06
CA GLN A 36 9.23 9.21 -2.64
C GLN A 36 8.44 9.85 -3.79
N LEU A 37 7.81 9.04 -4.64
CA LEU A 37 7.01 9.52 -5.75
C LEU A 37 5.76 10.26 -5.27
N ASP A 38 5.05 9.70 -4.30
CA ASP A 38 3.82 10.28 -3.74
C ASP A 38 4.10 11.59 -2.97
N LYS A 39 5.29 11.71 -2.37
CA LYS A 39 5.73 12.93 -1.67
C LYS A 39 6.45 13.93 -2.56
N SER A 40 6.67 13.62 -3.83
CA SER A 40 7.31 14.54 -4.77
C SER A 40 6.47 15.81 -4.90
N PRO A 41 7.08 17.01 -4.84
CA PRO A 41 6.35 18.27 -5.05
C PRO A 41 5.96 18.48 -6.53
N ARG A 42 6.62 17.76 -7.45
CA ARG A 42 6.32 17.82 -8.89
C ARG A 42 4.91 17.35 -9.17
N HIS A 43 4.18 18.14 -9.97
CA HIS A 43 2.90 17.70 -10.51
C HIS A 43 3.10 16.48 -11.41
N HIS A 44 2.31 15.44 -11.15
CA HIS A 44 2.22 14.26 -11.98
C HIS A 44 0.78 13.98 -12.39
N GLU A 45 0.61 13.36 -13.55
CA GLU A 45 -0.71 12.93 -14.03
C GLU A 45 -0.62 11.68 -14.91
N TRP A 46 -1.73 10.96 -14.98
CA TRP A 46 -1.92 9.87 -15.92
C TRP A 46 -2.72 10.36 -17.10
N VAL A 47 -2.16 10.23 -18.30
CA VAL A 47 -2.81 10.60 -19.56
C VAL A 47 -2.84 9.41 -20.51
N ASP A 48 -3.92 9.27 -21.26
CA ASP A 48 -4.00 8.30 -22.35
C ASP A 48 -3.59 8.99 -23.66
N VAL A 49 -2.52 8.51 -24.28
CA VAL A 49 -2.03 8.99 -25.58
C VAL A 49 -2.42 7.99 -26.65
N GLU A 50 -3.09 8.45 -27.71
CA GLU A 50 -3.45 7.61 -28.84
C GLU A 50 -2.30 7.54 -29.86
N SER A 51 -1.91 6.34 -30.24
CA SER A 51 -0.93 6.11 -31.32
C SER A 51 -1.57 6.29 -32.69
N GLN A 52 -0.74 6.38 -33.74
CA GLN A 52 -1.22 6.47 -35.12
C GLN A 52 -2.11 5.28 -35.53
N ASP A 53 -1.89 4.11 -34.92
CA ASP A 53 -2.66 2.89 -35.17
C ASP A 53 -3.91 2.77 -34.26
N GLY A 54 -4.25 3.81 -33.51
CA GLY A 54 -5.42 3.85 -32.62
C GLY A 54 -5.23 3.17 -31.26
N ARG A 55 -4.00 2.76 -30.90
CA ARG A 55 -3.73 2.18 -29.58
C ARG A 55 -3.62 3.28 -28.53
N LYS A 56 -4.39 3.17 -27.44
CA LYS A 56 -4.20 4.01 -26.25
C LYS A 56 -3.01 3.52 -25.42
N VAL A 57 -2.06 4.42 -25.15
CA VAL A 57 -0.90 4.21 -24.28
C VAL A 57 -1.11 5.05 -23.04
N LYS A 58 -1.20 4.40 -21.89
CA LYS A 58 -1.31 5.08 -20.60
C LYS A 58 0.08 5.58 -20.18
N CYS A 59 0.26 6.89 -20.15
CA CYS A 59 1.52 7.56 -19.87
C CYS A 59 1.45 8.25 -18.50
N PHE A 60 2.51 8.10 -17.71
CA PHE A 60 2.71 8.89 -16.50
C PHE A 60 3.57 10.11 -16.83
N VAL A 61 3.00 11.30 -16.73
CA VAL A 61 3.67 12.56 -17.08
C VAL A 61 4.03 13.28 -15.80
N VAL A 62 5.27 13.78 -15.71
CA VAL A 62 5.76 14.57 -14.58
C VAL A 62 6.26 15.90 -15.11
N PHE A 63 5.77 16.99 -14.53
CA PHE A 63 6.13 18.35 -14.94
C PHE A 63 7.35 18.87 -14.18
N PRO A 64 8.19 19.70 -14.83
CA PRO A 64 9.31 20.35 -14.17
C PRO A 64 8.82 21.50 -13.27
N GLU A 65 9.62 21.87 -12.28
CA GLU A 65 9.30 22.98 -11.35
C GLU A 65 9.94 24.29 -11.83
N VAL A 66 9.74 24.63 -13.10
CA VAL A 66 10.23 25.86 -13.72
C VAL A 66 9.13 26.46 -14.61
N GLU A 67 9.12 27.78 -14.74
CA GLU A 67 8.14 28.50 -15.58
C GLU A 67 8.45 28.42 -17.07
N GLU A 68 9.74 28.37 -17.42
CA GLU A 68 10.20 28.30 -18.80
C GLU A 68 10.06 26.90 -19.39
N LYS A 69 10.09 26.80 -20.72
CA LYS A 69 10.04 25.51 -21.41
C LYS A 69 11.26 24.66 -21.06
N ALA A 70 11.03 23.47 -20.51
CA ALA A 70 12.06 22.48 -20.27
C ALA A 70 12.11 21.42 -21.39
N THR A 71 13.27 20.80 -21.58
CA THR A 71 13.44 19.66 -22.47
C THR A 71 12.58 18.48 -21.99
N ALA A 72 11.76 17.93 -22.89
CA ALA A 72 10.99 16.72 -22.61
C ALA A 72 11.89 15.48 -22.73
N VAL A 73 11.76 14.55 -21.78
CA VAL A 73 12.44 13.25 -21.78
C VAL A 73 11.39 12.15 -21.74
N ILE A 74 11.52 11.16 -22.63
CA ILE A 74 10.66 9.99 -22.67
C ILE A 74 11.42 8.80 -22.10
N VAL A 75 10.84 8.17 -21.09
CA VAL A 75 11.37 6.94 -20.49
C VAL A 75 10.43 5.80 -20.83
N ILE A 76 10.94 4.77 -21.50
CA ILE A 76 10.23 3.54 -21.78
C ILE A 76 10.82 2.46 -20.88
N HIS A 77 10.03 2.02 -19.92
CA HIS A 77 10.43 0.98 -18.98
C HIS A 77 10.26 -0.42 -19.59
N GLU A 78 10.99 -1.39 -19.03
CA GLU A 78 10.82 -2.82 -19.27
C GLU A 78 9.47 -3.35 -18.71
N ASN A 79 9.33 -4.67 -18.54
CA ASN A 79 8.01 -5.30 -18.32
C ASN A 79 7.25 -4.86 -17.05
N LYS A 80 7.93 -4.31 -16.02
CA LYS A 80 7.31 -4.02 -14.71
C LYS A 80 6.78 -2.61 -14.53
N GLY A 81 7.22 -1.66 -15.35
CA GLY A 81 6.74 -0.29 -15.33
C GLY A 81 6.49 0.35 -13.96
N LEU A 82 5.55 1.29 -13.95
CA LEU A 82 5.08 1.97 -12.75
C LEU A 82 3.63 1.52 -12.47
N THR A 83 3.37 1.02 -11.27
CA THR A 83 2.06 0.47 -10.84
C THR A 83 1.61 0.97 -9.48
#